data_AF-A0A6B2MQA1-F1
#
_entry.id   AF-A0A6B2MQA1-F1
#
_cell.length_a   1.000
_cell.length_b   1.000
_cell.length_c   1.000
_cell.angle_alpha   90.00
_cell.angle_beta   90.00
_cell.angle_gamma   90.00
#
_symmetry.space_group_name_H-M   'P 1'
#
loop_
_entity.id
_entity.type
_entity.pdbx_description
1 polymer ?
#
loop_
_entity_poly.entity_id
_entity_poly.type
_entity_poly.pdbx_seq_one_letter_code
_entity_poly.pdbx_strand_id
1 'polypeptide(L)'
;MNDAANVTWNCSGDFKIVAGGKFSVVAPGGSEFDTPMLSSTGDMQDNTGTNSETMKGMRETFDNHDHDVVEVQGGSSTIRSNKPNQQM
;
A
#
# COMPACT_ATOMS: atom_id res chain seq x y z
N MET A 1 27.08 -1.45 22.93
CA MET A 1 25.81 -0.78 22.60
C MET A 1 26.15 0.56 21.99
N ASN A 2 25.50 0.94 20.91
CA ASN A 2 25.45 2.35 20.51
C ASN A 2 24.14 2.90 21.09
N ASP A 3 24.25 3.87 21.97
CA ASP A 3 23.17 4.51 22.75
C ASP A 3 22.96 5.97 22.34
N ALA A 4 23.42 6.36 21.15
CA ALA A 4 23.22 7.70 20.62
C ALA A 4 21.73 8.05 20.59
N ALA A 5 21.35 9.09 21.32
CA ALA A 5 19.96 9.54 21.41
C ALA A 5 19.44 10.11 20.08
N ASN A 6 20.30 10.78 19.31
CA ASN A 6 19.97 11.35 18.00
C ASN A 6 21.09 11.08 17.00
N VAL A 7 20.72 10.63 15.80
CA VAL A 7 21.64 10.41 14.69
C VAL A 7 21.03 11.03 13.43
N THR A 8 21.80 11.87 12.72
CA THR A 8 21.37 12.50 11.47
C THR A 8 22.43 12.29 10.40
N TRP A 9 22.01 11.86 9.21
CA TRP A 9 22.85 11.78 8.02
C TRP A 9 22.37 12.79 6.99
N ASN A 10 23.22 13.77 6.66
CA ASN A 10 23.00 14.70 5.57
C ASN A 10 23.88 14.28 4.40
N CYS A 11 23.28 13.63 3.40
CA CYS A 11 23.97 13.17 2.20
C CYS A 11 23.59 14.09 1.03
N SER A 12 24.57 14.51 0.23
CA SER A 12 24.32 15.25 -1.02
C SER A 12 24.02 14.35 -2.22
N GLY A 13 24.23 13.03 -2.05
CA GLY A 13 23.89 12.00 -3.00
C GLY A 13 23.15 10.86 -2.29
N ASP A 14 23.26 9.66 -2.84
CA ASP A 14 22.49 8.52 -2.33
C ASP A 14 22.93 8.07 -0.95
N PHE A 15 21.94 7.80 -0.08
CA PHE A 15 22.13 7.04 1.15
C PHE A 15 21.63 5.61 0.95
N LYS A 16 22.53 4.62 1.01
CA LYS A 16 22.21 3.20 0.80
C LYS A 16 22.54 2.37 2.03
N ILE A 17 21.55 1.66 2.54
CA ILE A 17 21.72 0.63 3.59
C ILE A 17 21.70 -0.74 2.93
N VAL A 18 22.71 -1.57 3.19
CA VAL A 18 22.74 -2.99 2.77
C VAL A 18 22.84 -3.85 4.01
N ALA A 19 21.74 -4.50 4.37
CA ALA A 19 21.70 -5.46 5.47
C ALA A 19 21.75 -6.89 4.88
N GLY A 20 22.62 -7.75 5.44
CA GLY A 20 22.66 -9.17 5.06
C GLY A 20 21.49 -10.00 5.60
N GLY A 21 20.59 -9.37 6.36
CA GLY A 21 19.42 -9.99 6.98
C GLY A 21 18.26 -9.00 7.06
N LYS A 22 17.55 -8.96 8.19
CA LYS A 22 16.39 -8.07 8.37
C LYS A 22 16.80 -6.65 8.77
N PHE A 23 16.26 -5.65 8.07
CA PHE A 23 16.19 -4.28 8.56
C PHE A 23 14.88 -4.07 9.33
N SER A 24 14.94 -3.60 10.57
CA SER A 24 13.78 -3.41 11.44
C SER A 24 13.78 -2.00 12.00
N VAL A 25 12.68 -1.27 11.82
CA VAL A 25 12.46 0.07 12.37
C VAL A 25 11.40 -0.02 13.46
N VAL A 26 11.71 0.46 14.67
CA VAL A 26 10.77 0.53 15.79
C VAL A 26 10.61 2.00 16.14
N ALA A 27 9.51 2.60 15.69
CA ALA A 27 9.22 4.02 15.89
C ALA A 27 7.77 4.19 16.37
N PRO A 28 7.52 4.26 17.69
CA PRO A 28 6.16 4.40 18.23
C PRO A 28 5.41 5.65 17.76
N GLY A 29 6.16 6.71 17.39
CA GLY A 29 5.60 7.94 16.81
C GLY A 29 5.37 7.87 15.29
N GLY A 30 5.65 6.74 14.66
CA GLY A 30 5.54 6.54 13.22
C GLY A 30 6.83 6.83 12.44
N SER A 31 6.72 6.73 11.12
CA SER A 31 7.78 7.00 10.15
C SER A 31 7.22 7.85 9.01
N GLU A 32 7.95 8.90 8.62
CA GLU A 32 7.58 9.79 7.52
C GLU A 32 8.60 9.65 6.38
N PHE A 33 8.10 9.59 5.14
CA PHE A 33 8.89 9.52 3.93
C PHE A 33 8.47 10.65 2.99
N ASP A 34 9.26 11.73 2.95
CA ASP A 34 9.10 12.79 1.95
C ASP A 34 9.86 12.38 0.68
N THR A 35 9.14 11.74 -0.24
CA THR A 35 9.67 11.25 -1.51
C THR A 35 8.59 11.23 -2.58
N PRO A 36 8.93 11.52 -3.86
CA PRO A 36 8.00 11.32 -4.97
C PRO A 36 7.60 9.85 -5.18
N MET A 37 8.44 8.90 -4.76
CA MET A 37 8.21 7.46 -4.95
C MET A 37 8.76 6.65 -3.78
N LEU A 38 7.91 5.77 -3.25
CA LEU A 38 8.30 4.69 -2.35
C LEU A 38 7.96 3.36 -3.05
N SER A 39 8.98 2.60 -3.42
CA SER A 39 8.84 1.35 -4.17
C SER A 39 9.34 0.16 -3.37
N SER A 40 8.64 -0.96 -3.48
CA SER A 40 9.06 -2.27 -2.99
C SER A 40 9.14 -3.26 -4.15
N THR A 41 10.18 -4.08 -4.20
CA THR A 41 10.28 -5.19 -5.17
C THR A 41 9.44 -6.40 -4.76
N GLY A 42 9.08 -6.49 -3.48
CA GLY A 42 8.15 -7.48 -2.94
C GLY A 42 6.84 -6.83 -2.50
N ASP A 43 5.99 -7.61 -1.84
CA ASP A 43 4.71 -7.12 -1.34
C ASP A 43 4.87 -6.09 -0.22
N MET A 44 3.89 -5.19 -0.14
CA MET A 44 3.71 -4.28 0.99
C MET A 44 2.40 -4.64 1.69
N GLN A 45 2.43 -4.67 3.01
CA GLN A 45 1.26 -4.88 3.87
C GLN A 45 1.21 -3.74 4.88
N ASP A 46 0.07 -3.08 4.94
CA ASP A 46 -0.25 -2.10 5.97
C ASP A 46 -1.00 -2.77 7.13
N ASN A 47 -0.92 -2.20 8.33
CA ASN A 47 -1.66 -2.69 9.51
C ASN A 47 -1.50 -4.21 9.79
N THR A 48 -0.27 -4.69 9.61
CA THR A 48 0.11 -6.10 9.82
C THR A 48 -0.35 -6.59 11.20
N GLY A 49 -1.07 -7.71 11.24
CA GLY A 49 -1.64 -8.29 12.45
C GLY A 49 -3.17 -8.21 12.51
N THR A 50 -3.77 -7.28 11.77
CA THR A 50 -5.23 -7.27 11.53
C THR A 50 -5.57 -7.30 10.05
N ASN A 51 -4.71 -6.75 9.18
CA ASN A 51 -4.76 -6.99 7.74
C ASN A 51 -3.85 -8.18 7.38
N SER A 52 -4.40 -9.17 6.65
CA SER A 52 -3.66 -10.29 6.08
C SER A 52 -3.33 -10.11 4.60
N GLU A 53 -3.91 -9.10 3.94
CA GLU A 53 -3.73 -8.83 2.52
C GLU A 53 -2.52 -7.95 2.23
N THR A 54 -2.05 -7.99 0.98
CA THR A 54 -1.03 -7.08 0.46
C THR A 54 -1.67 -5.97 -0.35
N MET A 55 -1.01 -4.81 -0.44
CA MET A 55 -1.50 -3.70 -1.26
C MET A 55 -1.68 -4.10 -2.73
N LYS A 56 -0.83 -5.00 -3.24
CA LYS A 56 -0.95 -5.58 -4.58
C LYS A 56 -2.19 -6.48 -4.66
N GLY A 57 -2.37 -7.41 -3.72
CA GLY A 57 -3.51 -8.33 -3.68
C GLY A 57 -4.85 -7.60 -3.56
N MET A 58 -4.92 -6.56 -2.73
CA MET A 58 -6.11 -5.71 -2.64
C MET A 58 -6.42 -5.00 -3.96
N ARG A 59 -5.39 -4.53 -4.67
CA ARG A 59 -5.57 -3.91 -6.00
C ARG A 59 -6.03 -4.91 -7.05
N GLU A 60 -5.44 -6.10 -7.08
CA GLU A 60 -5.87 -7.17 -7.99
C GLU A 60 -7.32 -7.60 -7.72
N THR A 61 -7.71 -7.67 -6.45
CA THR A 61 -9.10 -7.96 -6.06
C THR A 61 -10.04 -6.84 -6.52
N PHE A 62 -9.65 -5.58 -6.32
CA PHE A 62 -10.41 -4.44 -6.80
C PHE A 62 -10.47 -4.35 -8.33
N ASP A 63 -9.43 -4.72 -9.06
CA ASP A 63 -9.44 -4.60 -10.51
C ASP A 63 -10.26 -5.72 -11.19
N ASN A 64 -10.37 -6.89 -10.55
CA ASN A 64 -11.05 -8.06 -11.11
C ASN A 64 -12.46 -8.32 -10.55
N HIS A 65 -12.91 -7.57 -9.54
CA HIS A 65 -14.25 -7.81 -9.00
C HIS A 65 -15.36 -7.48 -10.01
N ASP A 66 -16.42 -8.27 -9.97
CA ASP A 66 -17.66 -8.05 -10.68
C ASP A 66 -18.81 -7.73 -9.72
N HIS A 67 -19.97 -7.40 -10.29
CA HIS A 67 -21.19 -7.13 -9.55
C HIS A 67 -22.34 -7.86 -10.20
N ASP A 68 -23.07 -8.65 -9.41
CA ASP A 68 -24.33 -9.22 -9.83
C ASP A 68 -25.41 -8.12 -9.93
N VAL A 69 -26.00 -7.96 -11.11
CA VAL A 69 -27.11 -7.03 -11.34
C VAL A 69 -28.41 -7.83 -11.46
N VAL A 70 -29.25 -7.72 -10.43
CA VAL A 70 -30.51 -8.45 -10.32
C VAL A 70 -31.71 -7.57 -10.63
N GLU A 71 -32.89 -8.18 -10.87
CA GLU A 71 -34.18 -7.50 -11.08
C GLU A 71 -34.27 -6.58 -12.31
N VAL A 72 -33.50 -6.89 -13.36
CA VAL A 72 -33.52 -6.15 -14.63
C VAL A 72 -34.18 -6.96 -15.75
N GLN A 73 -34.76 -6.27 -16.74
CA GLN A 73 -35.20 -6.91 -17.97
C GLN A 73 -33.99 -7.18 -18.88
N GLY A 74 -33.86 -8.41 -19.37
CA GLY A 74 -32.79 -8.79 -20.29
C GLY A 74 -32.84 -8.05 -21.62
N GLY A 75 -31.70 -7.94 -22.30
CA GLY A 75 -31.59 -7.27 -23.60
C GLY A 75 -30.21 -7.46 -24.24
N SER A 76 -30.04 -6.94 -25.45
CA SER A 76 -28.78 -7.05 -26.22
C SER A 76 -27.84 -5.84 -26.07
N SER A 77 -28.25 -4.82 -25.31
CA SER A 77 -27.45 -3.61 -25.12
C SER A 77 -26.38 -3.82 -24.04
N THR A 78 -25.17 -3.37 -24.30
CA THR A 78 -24.12 -3.25 -23.28
C THR A 78 -24.05 -1.79 -22.83
N ILE A 79 -24.28 -1.55 -21.54
CA ILE A 79 -24.25 -0.22 -20.92
C ILE A 79 -23.19 -0.16 -19.83
N ARG A 80 -22.62 1.02 -19.60
CA ARG A 80 -21.60 1.25 -18.56
C ARG A 80 -22.23 1.94 -17.36
N SER A 81 -21.92 1.47 -16.16
CA SER A 81 -22.33 2.15 -14.93
C SER A 81 -21.65 3.51 -14.78
N ASN A 82 -22.28 4.38 -13.99
CA ASN A 82 -21.61 5.59 -13.50
C ASN A 82 -20.60 5.22 -12.41
N LYS A 83 -19.78 6.20 -12.00
CA LYS A 83 -18.93 6.05 -10.80
C LYS A 83 -19.82 5.75 -9.58
N PRO A 84 -19.34 4.95 -8.60
CA PRO A 84 -20.08 4.70 -7.37
C PRO A 84 -20.48 6.01 -6.68
N ASN A 85 -21.69 6.05 -6.15
CA ASN A 85 -22.08 7.12 -5.23
C ASN A 85 -21.32 6.94 -3.92
N GLN A 86 -20.84 8.02 -3.33
CA GLN A 86 -20.25 7.94 -2.00
C GLN A 86 -21.35 7.61 -0.99
N GLN A 87 -21.20 6.51 -0.26
CA GLN A 87 -22.05 6.20 0.87
C GLN A 87 -21.53 7.04 2.07
N MET A 88 -22.40 7.85 2.67
CA MET A 88 -22.13 8.56 3.93
C MET A 88 -22.62 7.74 5.11
#